data_AF-A0A9D9E501-F1
#
_entry.id   AF-A0A9D9E501-F1
#
_cell.length_a   1.000
_cell.length_b   1.000
_cell.length_c   1.000
_cell.angle_alpha   90.00
_cell.angle_beta   90.00
_cell.angle_gamma   90.00
#
_symmetry.space_group_name_H-M   'P 1'
#
loop_
_entity.id
_entity.type
_entity.pdbx_description
1 polymer ?
#
loop_
_entity_poly.entity_id
_entity_poly.type
_entity_poly.pdbx_seq_one_letter_code
_entity_poly.pdbx_strand_id
1 'polypeptide(L)'
;MKRVDAERGALLCAAHFVADYENLLPSVSGKYAADYDTTIDGEAVTLSCTCIRSDKQSGRIETFLFRIEQAGGGEISMEGEYSAACRSALRFINAYLRLLKNQMCRL
;
A
#
# COMPACT_ATOMS: atom_id res chain seq x y z
N MET A 1 -14.02 -8.74 -20.46
CA MET A 1 -13.67 -8.36 -19.08
C MET A 1 -12.29 -7.72 -19.11
N LYS A 2 -12.16 -6.41 -18.84
CA LYS A 2 -10.85 -5.76 -18.81
C LYS A 2 -10.22 -6.09 -17.47
N ARG A 3 -9.11 -6.82 -17.49
CA ARG A 3 -8.36 -7.19 -16.29
C ARG A 3 -7.78 -5.90 -15.70
N VAL A 4 -8.03 -5.63 -14.43
CA VAL A 4 -7.40 -4.52 -13.72
C VAL A 4 -5.88 -4.64 -13.87
N ASP A 5 -5.24 -3.54 -14.30
CA ASP A 5 -3.79 -3.49 -14.40
C ASP A 5 -3.19 -3.58 -12.99
N ALA A 6 -2.40 -4.63 -12.78
CA ALA A 6 -1.69 -4.90 -11.54
C ALA A 6 -0.90 -3.69 -11.03
N GLU A 7 -0.27 -2.92 -11.93
CA GLU A 7 0.53 -1.76 -11.54
C GLU A 7 -0.33 -0.60 -11.05
N ARG A 8 -1.47 -0.33 -11.72
CA ARG A 8 -2.42 0.71 -11.29
C ARG A 8 -3.03 0.37 -9.93
N GLY A 9 -3.43 -0.88 -9.76
CA GLY A 9 -3.96 -1.36 -8.48
C GLY A 9 -2.95 -1.22 -7.34
N ALA A 10 -1.68 -1.59 -7.59
CA ALA A 10 -0.61 -1.45 -6.62
C ALA A 10 -0.34 0.00 -6.19
N LEU A 11 -0.34 0.93 -7.15
CA LEU A 11 -0.15 2.36 -6.87
C LEU A 11 -1.32 2.95 -6.09
N LEU A 12 -2.55 2.52 -6.39
CA LEU A 12 -3.74 2.95 -5.65
C LEU A 12 -3.70 2.44 -4.20
N CYS A 13 -3.37 1.15 -3.99
CA CYS A 13 -3.10 0.59 -2.67
C CYS A 13 -2.05 1.40 -1.90
N ALA A 14 -0.93 1.73 -2.57
CA ALA A 14 0.15 2.51 -1.98
C ALA A 14 -0.31 3.92 -1.55
N ALA A 15 -1.12 4.58 -2.36
CA ALA A 15 -1.67 5.90 -2.06
C ALA A 15 -2.60 5.88 -0.85
N HIS A 16 -3.51 4.90 -0.78
CA HIS A 16 -4.42 4.73 0.37
C HIS A 16 -3.66 4.42 1.66
N PHE A 17 -2.69 3.49 1.61
CA PHE A 17 -1.84 3.19 2.76
C PHE A 17 -1.11 4.43 3.29
N VAL A 18 -0.57 5.26 2.39
CA VAL A 18 0.15 6.48 2.77
C VAL A 18 -0.79 7.54 3.34
N ALA A 19 -1.99 7.69 2.80
CA ALA A 19 -2.99 8.64 3.29
C ALA A 19 -3.41 8.35 4.73
N ASP A 20 -3.51 7.07 5.09
CA ASP A 20 -3.85 6.67 6.45
C ASP A 20 -2.64 6.56 7.37
N TYR A 21 -1.41 6.59 6.84
CA TYR A 21 -0.19 6.26 7.58
C TYR A 21 0.00 7.06 8.88
N GLU A 22 -0.34 8.35 8.89
CA GLU A 22 -0.21 9.20 10.08
C GLU A 22 -1.15 8.77 11.21
N ASN A 23 -2.32 8.23 10.89
CA ASN A 23 -3.26 7.68 11.87
C ASN A 23 -2.77 6.35 12.49
N LEU A 24 -1.68 5.77 11.98
CA LEU A 24 -1.13 4.47 12.37
C LEU A 24 0.12 4.58 13.24
N LEU A 25 0.70 5.78 13.35
CA LEU A 25 1.91 6.06 14.12
C LEU A 25 1.82 5.71 15.62
N PRO A 26 0.66 5.79 16.30
CA PRO A 26 0.58 5.43 17.72
C PRO A 26 0.36 3.95 17.99
N SER A 27 -0.10 3.17 17.00
CA SER A 27 -0.64 1.85 17.21
C SER A 27 0.12 0.79 16.40
N VAL A 28 0.68 -0.13 17.16
CA VAL A 28 1.06 -1.50 16.75
C VAL A 28 2.49 -1.70 16.30
N SER A 29 3.18 -2.47 17.13
CA SER A 29 4.26 -3.38 16.82
C SER A 29 3.95 -4.25 15.58
N GLY A 30 4.27 -3.74 14.40
CA GLY A 30 4.79 -4.55 13.30
C GLY A 30 3.80 -5.19 12.32
N LYS A 31 2.49 -4.98 12.43
CA LYS A 31 1.54 -5.35 11.36
C LYS A 31 0.41 -4.33 11.27
N TYR A 32 0.37 -3.56 10.18
CA TYR A 32 -0.80 -2.74 9.83
C TYR A 32 -1.50 -3.41 8.66
N ALA A 33 -2.82 -3.63 8.80
CA ALA A 33 -3.68 -4.11 7.73
C ALA A 33 -4.89 -3.18 7.60
N ALA A 34 -5.24 -2.81 6.37
CA ALA A 34 -6.42 -2.02 6.06
C ALA A 34 -7.03 -2.42 4.72
N ASP A 35 -8.35 -2.33 4.65
CA ASP A 35 -9.13 -2.62 3.45
C ASP A 35 -9.82 -1.33 2.95
N TYR A 36 -9.82 -1.13 1.63
CA TYR A 36 -10.40 0.04 0.98
C TYR A 36 -11.32 -0.38 -0.16
N ASP A 37 -12.61 -0.06 -0.04
CA ASP A 37 -13.56 -0.21 -1.13
C ASP A 37 -13.44 0.99 -2.09
N THR A 38 -13.21 0.71 -3.38
CA THR A 38 -13.03 1.73 -4.41
C THR A 38 -13.49 1.23 -5.78
N THR A 39 -13.28 2.03 -6.81
CA THR A 39 -13.61 1.69 -8.20
C THR A 39 -12.39 1.87 -9.09
N ILE A 40 -12.00 0.84 -9.83
CA ILE A 40 -10.92 0.90 -10.83
C ILE A 40 -11.53 0.61 -12.20
N ASP A 41 -11.36 1.54 -13.14
CA ASP A 41 -11.88 1.43 -14.51
C ASP A 41 -13.40 1.13 -14.59
N GLY A 42 -14.18 1.59 -13.60
CA GLY A 42 -15.62 1.38 -13.49
C GLY A 42 -16.04 0.10 -12.75
N GLU A 43 -15.09 -0.72 -12.31
CA GLU A 43 -15.35 -1.95 -11.55
C GLU A 43 -15.15 -1.72 -10.05
N ALA A 44 -16.11 -2.15 -9.24
CA ALA A 44 -15.99 -2.10 -7.79
C ALA A 44 -14.95 -3.13 -7.31
N VAL A 45 -14.00 -2.66 -6.50
CA VAL A 45 -12.92 -3.49 -5.97
C VAL A 45 -12.68 -3.17 -4.49
N THR A 46 -12.26 -4.18 -3.75
CA THR A 46 -11.72 -4.05 -2.39
C THR A 46 -10.21 -4.20 -2.45
N LEU A 47 -9.49 -3.22 -1.92
CA LEU A 47 -8.04 -3.20 -1.83
C LEU A 47 -7.61 -3.53 -0.41
N SER A 48 -6.96 -4.66 -0.18
CA SER A 48 -6.34 -4.97 1.10
C SER A 48 -4.86 -4.59 1.08
N CYS A 49 -4.42 -3.84 2.08
CA CYS A 49 -3.05 -3.36 2.24
C CYS A 49 -2.50 -3.90 3.55
N THR A 50 -1.31 -4.50 3.55
CA THR A 50 -0.68 -5.01 4.76
C THR A 50 0.80 -4.67 4.80
N CYS A 51 1.20 -3.82 5.75
CA CYS A 51 2.60 -3.65 6.12
C CYS A 51 3.02 -4.82 7.01
N ILE A 52 3.83 -5.73 6.47
CA ILE A 52 4.32 -6.92 7.18
C ILE A 52 5.57 -6.59 8.00
N ARG A 53 6.40 -5.67 7.49
CA ARG A 53 7.68 -5.33 8.12
C ARG A 53 8.08 -3.89 7.87
N SER A 54 8.45 -3.21 8.93
CA SER A 54 8.98 -1.85 8.91
C SER A 54 10.22 -1.76 9.78
N ASP A 55 11.26 -1.09 9.30
CA ASP A 55 12.39 -0.68 10.10
C ASP A 55 12.05 0.65 10.80
N LYS A 56 11.87 0.59 12.12
CA LYS A 56 11.53 1.75 12.96
C LYS A 56 12.68 2.76 13.07
N GLN A 57 13.94 2.33 12.95
CA GLN A 57 15.08 3.25 13.04
C GLN A 57 15.19 4.10 11.77
N SER A 58 15.07 3.48 10.61
CA SER A 58 15.09 4.22 9.33
C SER A 58 13.73 4.85 8.99
N GLY A 59 12.62 4.36 9.55
CA GLY A 59 11.26 4.77 9.19
C GLY A 59 10.84 4.22 7.83
N ARG A 60 11.39 3.06 7.44
CA ARG A 60 11.22 2.47 6.11
C ARG A 60 10.31 1.25 6.18
N ILE A 61 9.45 1.09 5.19
CA ILE A 61 8.67 -0.13 4.96
C ILE A 61 9.53 -1.10 4.14
N GLU A 62 9.80 -2.28 4.71
CA GLU A 62 10.62 -3.32 4.10
C GLU A 62 9.75 -4.29 3.29
N THR A 63 8.61 -4.70 3.86
CA THR A 63 7.70 -5.66 3.23
C THR A 63 6.27 -5.14 3.29
N PHE A 64 5.66 -5.06 2.12
CA PHE A 64 4.28 -4.62 1.93
C PHE A 64 3.56 -5.60 1.01
N LEU A 65 2.42 -6.09 1.47
CA LEU A 65 1.51 -6.98 0.75
C LEU A 65 0.28 -6.19 0.36
N PHE A 66 -0.26 -6.46 -0.82
CA PHE A 66 -1.60 -5.99 -1.15
C PHE A 66 -2.36 -7.01 -1.98
N ARG A 67 -3.67 -6.96 -1.85
CA ARG A 67 -4.63 -7.79 -2.57
C ARG A 67 -5.71 -6.91 -3.15
N ILE A 68 -6.20 -7.29 -4.32
CA ILE A 68 -7.32 -6.65 -4.99
C ILE A 68 -8.39 -7.70 -5.22
N GLU A 69 -9.56 -7.51 -4.64
CA GLU A 69 -10.72 -8.37 -4.81
C GLU A 69 -11.77 -7.63 -5.64
N GLN A 70 -12.16 -8.18 -6.80
CA GLN A 70 -13.21 -7.61 -7.63
C GLN A 70 -14.58 -8.09 -7.17
N ALA A 71 -15.59 -7.20 -7.21
CA ALA A 71 -16.99 -7.54 -6.98
C ALA A 71 -17.49 -8.51 -8.06
N GLY A 72 -17.33 -9.81 -7.80
CA GLY A 72 -17.55 -10.88 -8.79
C GLY A 72 -16.63 -12.09 -8.64
N GLY A 73 -15.72 -12.08 -7.67
CA GLY A 73 -14.89 -13.24 -7.31
C GLY A 73 -13.55 -13.32 -8.06
N GLY A 74 -13.18 -12.28 -8.81
CA GLY A 74 -11.85 -12.15 -9.39
C GLY A 74 -10.86 -11.64 -8.33
N GLU A 75 -9.99 -12.52 -7.84
CA GLU A 75 -8.91 -12.13 -6.93
C GLU A 75 -7.61 -11.89 -7.72
N ILE A 76 -7.03 -10.69 -7.57
CA ILE A 76 -5.66 -10.41 -7.95
C ILE A 76 -4.87 -10.21 -6.65
N SER A 77 -4.32 -11.31 -6.14
CA SER A 77 -3.34 -11.26 -5.05
C SER A 77 -1.96 -10.92 -5.60
N MET A 78 -1.35 -9.85 -5.10
CA MET A 78 0.00 -9.44 -5.45
C MET A 78 0.88 -9.52 -4.20
N GLU A 79 1.54 -10.67 -4.05
CA GLU A 79 2.41 -10.90 -2.92
C GLU A 79 3.78 -10.21 -3.10
N GLY A 80 4.24 -9.56 -2.02
CA GLY A 80 5.40 -8.68 -2.02
C GLY A 80 6.75 -9.41 -2.01
N GLU A 81 7.56 -9.11 -3.03
CA GLU A 81 9.00 -8.76 -3.09
C GLU A 81 9.44 -8.83 -4.56
N TYR A 82 8.78 -9.70 -5.34
CA TYR A 82 9.24 -10.08 -6.68
C TYR A 82 8.35 -9.56 -7.83
N SER A 83 7.13 -9.07 -7.58
CA SER A 83 6.32 -8.43 -8.62
C SER A 83 6.78 -6.98 -8.89
N ALA A 84 6.81 -6.56 -10.17
CA ALA A 84 7.20 -5.21 -10.55
C ALA A 84 6.28 -4.14 -9.95
N ALA A 85 4.97 -4.42 -9.90
CA ALA A 85 3.95 -3.58 -9.30
C ALA A 85 4.20 -3.36 -7.78
N CYS A 86 4.54 -4.43 -7.04
CA CYS A 86 4.89 -4.32 -5.62
C CYS A 86 6.13 -3.45 -5.39
N ARG A 87 7.15 -3.57 -6.25
CA ARG A 87 8.35 -2.72 -6.15
C ARG A 87 8.03 -1.25 -6.43
N SER A 88 7.17 -0.95 -7.40
CA SER A 88 6.72 0.42 -7.67
C SER A 88 5.96 1.02 -6.49
N ALA A 89 5.01 0.27 -5.92
CA ALA A 89 4.28 0.66 -4.70
C ALA A 89 5.21 0.92 -3.50
N LEU A 90 6.12 -0.01 -3.20
CA LEU A 90 7.08 0.13 -2.10
C LEU A 90 8.01 1.34 -2.26
N ARG A 91 8.46 1.64 -3.48
CA ARG A 91 9.27 2.84 -3.76
C ARG A 91 8.47 4.11 -3.53
N PHE A 92 7.22 4.15 -3.98
CA PHE A 92 6.32 5.28 -3.77
C PHE A 92 6.11 5.55 -2.27
N ILE A 93 5.72 4.52 -1.50
CA ILE A 93 5.50 4.62 -0.05
C ILE A 93 6.74 5.20 0.65
N ASN A 94 7.90 4.58 0.44
CA ASN A 94 9.13 4.99 1.13
C ASN A 94 9.62 6.38 0.71
N ALA A 95 9.41 6.78 -0.55
CA ALA A 95 9.73 8.14 -1.00
C ALA A 95 8.87 9.19 -0.26
N TYR A 96 7.57 8.91 -0.11
CA TYR A 96 6.67 9.79 0.61
C TYR A 96 7.01 9.90 2.10
N LEU A 97 7.23 8.77 2.78
CA LEU A 97 7.60 8.76 4.20
C LEU A 97 8.88 9.54 4.48
N ARG A 98 9.86 9.48 3.56
CA ARG A 98 11.09 10.27 3.65
C ARG A 98 10.83 11.77 3.55
N LEU A 99 9.90 12.20 2.69
CA LEU A 99 9.52 13.61 2.56
C LEU A 99 8.83 14.11 3.84
N LEU A 100 7.89 13.34 4.39
CA LEU A 100 7.22 13.67 5.65
C LEU A 100 8.23 13.85 6.80
N LYS A 101 9.16 12.90 6.97
CA LYS A 101 10.20 12.99 8.01
C LYS A 101 11.06 14.24 7.86
N ASN A 102 11.43 14.60 6.63
CA ASN A 102 12.21 15.80 6.36
C ASN A 102 11.43 17.10 6.62
N GLN A 103 10.11 17.11 6.44
CA GLN A 103 9.26 18.25 6.78
C GLN A 103 9.10 18.40 8.30
N MET A 104 8.90 17.29 9.01
CA MET A 104 8.80 17.30 10.48
C MET A 104 10.10 17.75 11.17
N CYS A 105 11.29 17.39 10.64
CA CYS A 105 12.57 17.85 11.20
C CYS A 105 12.90 19.34 10.94
N ARG A 106 12.06 20.07 10.20
CA ARG A 106 12.23 21.50 9.90
C ARG A 106 11.32 22.41 10.73
N LEU A 107 10.46 21.84 11.58
CA LEU A 107 9.63 22.54 12.57
C LEU A 107 10.30 22.44 13.95
#